data_AF-A0A4U5NJ82-F1
#
_entry.id   AF-A0A4U5NJ82-F1
#
_cell.length_a   1.000
_cell.length_b   1.000
_cell.length_c   1.000
_cell.angle_alpha   90.00
_cell.angle_beta   90.00
_cell.angle_gamma   90.00
#
_symmetry.space_group_name_H-M   'P 1'
#
loop_
_entity.id
_entity.type
_entity.pdbx_description
1 polymer ?
#
loop_
_entity_poly.entity_id
_entity_poly.type
_entity_poly.pdbx_seq_one_letter_code
_entity_poly.pdbx_strand_id
1 'polypeptide(L)'
;MLREKLMYAAIKHLHTLPDTHVYRLIEAKAQQLLVDEKEAEERAKQRKEEASEEVWIVACKKCSEQLTTTGSLRNAGDKRVASCDPSIWEKLKIVGNQKAESHGNASLETATAITPSPRWEPTETPSCRS
;
A
#
# COMPACT_ATOMS: atom_id res chain seq x y z
N MET A 1 0.32 -14.63 -27.07
CA MET A 1 -0.55 -15.31 -28.05
C MET A 1 -1.64 -16.20 -27.44
N LEU A 2 -1.38 -17.12 -26.50
CA LEU A 2 -2.42 -18.05 -25.99
C LEU A 2 -3.57 -17.34 -25.23
N ARG A 3 -3.25 -16.46 -24.28
CA ARG A 3 -4.24 -15.68 -23.51
C ARG A 3 -5.21 -14.90 -24.40
N GLU A 4 -4.66 -14.29 -25.45
CA GLU A 4 -5.41 -13.49 -26.41
C GLU A 4 -6.36 -14.36 -27.24
N LYS A 5 -5.91 -15.52 -27.73
CA LYS A 5 -6.76 -16.49 -28.43
C LYS A 5 -7.93 -16.96 -27.55
N LEU A 6 -7.67 -17.22 -26.27
CA LEU A 6 -8.71 -17.62 -25.31
C LEU A 6 -9.71 -16.49 -25.05
N MET A 7 -9.24 -15.25 -24.92
CA MET A 7 -10.10 -14.08 -24.76
C MET A 7 -11.05 -13.93 -25.96
N TYR A 8 -10.53 -14.00 -27.19
CA TYR A 8 -11.35 -13.91 -28.40
C TYR A 8 -12.34 -15.08 -28.51
N ALA A 9 -11.92 -16.30 -28.18
CA ALA A 9 -12.81 -17.46 -28.19
C ALA A 9 -13.96 -17.31 -27.17
N ALA A 10 -13.67 -16.80 -25.98
CA ALA A 10 -14.66 -16.56 -24.94
C ALA A 10 -15.67 -15.46 -25.32
N ILE A 11 -15.20 -14.35 -25.89
CA ILE A 11 -16.08 -13.28 -26.38
C ILE A 11 -17.00 -13.80 -27.48
N LYS A 12 -16.44 -14.55 -28.44
CA LYS A 12 -17.24 -15.15 -29.51
C LYS A 12 -18.30 -16.10 -28.97
N HIS A 13 -17.95 -16.93 -27.98
CA HIS A 13 -18.91 -17.82 -27.33
C HIS A 13 -20.04 -17.06 -26.62
N LEU A 14 -19.72 -16.00 -25.87
CA LEU A 14 -20.74 -15.16 -25.22
C LEU A 14 -21.72 -14.55 -26.21
N HIS A 15 -21.25 -14.10 -27.38
CA HIS A 15 -22.11 -13.56 -28.44
C HIS A 15 -22.98 -14.62 -29.15
N THR A 16 -22.67 -15.91 -29.00
CA THR A 16 -23.52 -17.00 -29.54
C THR A 16 -24.62 -17.45 -28.59
N LEU A 17 -24.58 -17.03 -27.32
CA LEU A 17 -25.61 -17.38 -26.36
C LEU A 17 -26.85 -16.50 -26.53
N PRO A 18 -28.05 -17.00 -26.20
CA PRO A 18 -29.24 -16.16 -26.13
C PRO A 18 -29.09 -15.08 -25.05
N ASP A 19 -29.60 -13.88 -25.33
CA ASP A 19 -29.53 -12.75 -24.41
C ASP A 19 -30.05 -13.10 -23.00
N THR A 20 -31.14 -13.88 -22.91
CA THR A 20 -31.72 -14.32 -21.62
C THR A 20 -30.77 -15.18 -20.79
N HIS A 21 -29.84 -15.89 -21.42
CA HIS A 21 -28.79 -16.65 -20.73
C HIS A 21 -27.71 -15.68 -20.25
N VAL A 22 -27.27 -14.76 -21.12
CA VAL A 22 -26.24 -13.78 -20.80
C VAL A 22 -26.68 -12.88 -19.64
N TYR A 23 -27.93 -12.41 -19.63
CA TYR A 23 -28.49 -11.64 -18.51
C TYR A 23 -28.43 -12.40 -17.18
N ARG A 24 -28.81 -13.67 -17.16
CA ARG A 24 -28.73 -14.51 -15.94
C ARG A 24 -27.29 -14.68 -15.45
N LEU A 25 -26.32 -14.83 -16.36
CA LEU A 25 -24.91 -14.90 -15.99
C LEU A 25 -24.41 -13.58 -15.40
N ILE A 26 -24.83 -12.44 -15.96
CA ILE A 26 -24.49 -11.12 -15.45
C ILE A 26 -25.07 -10.91 -14.05
N GLU A 27 -26.34 -11.23 -13.85
CA GLU A 27 -27.01 -11.10 -12.54
C GLU A 27 -26.34 -11.98 -11.48
N ALA A 28 -26.08 -13.25 -11.80
CA ALA A 28 -25.39 -14.17 -10.89
C ALA A 28 -23.99 -13.64 -10.53
N LYS A 29 -23.25 -13.10 -11.50
CA LYS A 29 -21.93 -12.54 -11.24
C LYS A 29 -21.99 -11.25 -10.42
N ALA A 30 -22.98 -10.40 -10.66
CA ALA A 30 -23.20 -9.19 -9.88
C ALA A 30 -23.52 -9.52 -8.41
N GLN A 31 -24.39 -10.50 -8.17
CA GLN A 31 -24.69 -10.98 -6.82
C GLN A 31 -23.45 -11.55 -6.13
N GLN A 32 -22.65 -12.34 -6.84
CA GLN A 32 -21.39 -12.87 -6.30
C GLN A 32 -20.45 -11.75 -5.86
N LEU A 33 -20.26 -10.72 -6.70
CA LEU A 33 -19.37 -9.61 -6.37
C LEU A 33 -19.83 -8.83 -5.13
N LEU A 34 -21.15 -8.68 -4.93
CA LEU A 34 -21.70 -8.05 -3.72
C LEU A 34 -21.42 -8.88 -2.45
N VAL A 35 -21.46 -10.21 -2.54
CA VAL A 35 -21.11 -11.09 -1.43
C VAL A 35 -19.60 -11.00 -1.15
N ASP A 36 -18.78 -11.11 -2.19
CA ASP A 36 -17.31 -11.03 -2.08
C ASP A 36 -16.85 -9.70 -1.46
N GLU A 37 -17.51 -8.58 -1.82
CA GLU A 37 -17.23 -7.25 -1.27
C GLU A 37 -17.56 -7.17 0.22
N LYS A 38 -18.73 -7.66 0.64
CA LYS A 38 -19.12 -7.72 2.06
C LYS A 38 -18.16 -8.60 2.87
N GLU A 39 -17.80 -9.77 2.35
CA GLU A 39 -16.83 -10.65 3.00
C GLU A 39 -15.43 -10.02 3.08
N ALA A 40 -15.02 -9.25 2.07
CA ALA A 40 -13.77 -8.51 2.12
C ALA A 40 -13.81 -7.38 3.16
N GLU A 41 -14.94 -6.67 3.28
CA GLU A 41 -15.15 -5.62 4.27
C GLU A 41 -15.17 -6.19 5.70
N GLU A 42 -15.86 -7.30 5.93
CA GLU A 42 -15.87 -8.01 7.22
C GLU A 42 -14.47 -8.49 7.62
N ARG A 43 -13.72 -9.10 6.69
CA ARG A 43 -12.31 -9.48 6.91
C ARG A 43 -11.39 -8.28 7.15
N ALA A 44 -11.70 -7.13 6.57
CA ALA A 44 -10.95 -5.90 6.84
C ALA A 44 -11.30 -5.31 8.21
N LYS A 45 -12.57 -5.41 8.63
CA LYS A 45 -13.04 -5.00 9.96
C LYS A 45 -12.43 -5.86 11.06
N GLN A 46 -12.47 -7.19 10.92
CA GLN A 46 -11.86 -8.13 11.87
C GLN A 46 -10.36 -7.85 12.05
N ARG A 47 -9.62 -7.66 10.95
CA ARG A 47 -8.19 -7.31 11.02
C ARG A 47 -7.91 -5.98 11.73
N LYS A 48 -8.81 -5.00 11.61
CA LYS A 48 -8.69 -3.73 12.33
C LYS A 48 -8.99 -3.89 13.82
N GLU A 49 -9.98 -4.71 14.18
CA GLU A 49 -10.33 -5.00 15.57
C GLU A 49 -9.18 -5.75 16.27
N GLU A 50 -8.65 -6.81 15.66
CA GLU A 50 -7.47 -7.54 16.15
C GLU A 50 -6.24 -6.64 16.33
N ALA A 51 -5.98 -5.74 15.37
CA ALA A 51 -4.85 -4.82 15.44
C ALA A 51 -5.02 -3.70 16.48
N SER A 52 -6.25 -3.43 16.96
CA SER A 52 -6.53 -2.33 17.87
C SER A 52 -6.14 -2.60 19.33
N GLU A 53 -5.94 -3.87 19.70
CA GLU A 53 -5.62 -4.27 21.07
C GLU A 53 -4.12 -4.21 21.39
N GLU A 54 -3.24 -4.25 20.37
CA GLU A 54 -1.79 -4.28 20.58
C GLU A 54 -1.11 -2.93 20.28
N VAL A 55 -0.35 -2.44 21.26
CA VAL A 55 0.56 -1.30 21.07
C VAL A 55 1.89 -1.82 20.54
N TRP A 56 2.22 -1.48 19.30
CA TRP A 56 3.45 -1.89 18.64
C TRP A 56 4.52 -0.82 18.75
N ILE A 57 5.78 -1.25 18.82
CA ILE A 57 6.95 -0.37 18.78
C ILE A 57 7.32 -0.09 17.31
N VAL A 58 7.48 1.18 16.97
CA VAL A 58 7.93 1.62 15.65
C VAL A 58 9.42 1.94 15.72
N ALA A 59 10.24 1.13 15.05
CA ALA A 59 11.69 1.26 15.03
C ALA A 59 12.22 1.60 13.64
N CYS A 60 13.39 2.23 13.59
CA CYS A 60 14.10 2.50 12.34
C CYS A 60 14.54 1.19 11.68
N LYS A 61 14.16 0.97 10.43
CA LYS A 61 14.55 -0.25 9.68
C LYS A 61 16.06 -0.46 9.55
N LYS A 62 16.86 0.62 9.59
CA LYS A 62 18.32 0.53 9.36
C LYS A 62 19.13 0.26 10.64
N CYS A 63 18.77 0.91 11.74
CA CYS A 63 19.53 0.83 13.00
C CYS A 63 18.75 0.21 14.15
N SER A 64 17.49 -0.18 13.94
CA SER A 64 16.58 -0.72 14.95
C SER A 64 16.32 0.22 16.14
N GLU A 65 16.73 1.48 16.05
CA GLU A 65 16.46 2.50 17.06
C GLU A 65 14.95 2.73 17.19
N GLN A 66 14.45 2.74 18.42
CA GLN A 66 13.03 2.94 18.70
C GLN A 66 12.65 4.40 18.48
N LEU A 67 11.78 4.65 17.51
CA LEU A 67 11.30 6.00 17.19
C LEU A 67 10.10 6.38 18.06
N THR A 68 9.02 5.61 17.97
CA THR A 68 7.76 5.87 18.71
C THR A 68 6.94 4.57 18.84
N THR A 69 5.68 4.67 19.24
CA THR A 69 4.73 3.54 19.32
C THR A 69 3.49 3.82 18.48
N THR A 70 2.77 2.77 18.06
CA THR A 70 1.52 2.92 17.29
C THR A 70 0.46 3.69 18.05
N GLY A 71 0.46 3.64 19.39
CA GLY A 71 -0.45 4.42 20.24
C GLY A 71 -0.30 5.94 20.09
N SER A 72 0.89 6.41 19.68
CA SER A 72 1.18 7.82 19.42
C SER A 72 0.96 8.23 17.97
N LEU A 73 0.61 7.31 17.07
CA LEU A 73 0.36 7.60 15.66
C LEU A 73 -1.11 7.97 15.41
N ARG A 74 -1.33 8.93 14.50
CA ARG A 74 -2.66 9.37 14.07
C ARG A 74 -2.69 9.50 12.56
N ASN A 75 -3.84 9.20 11.96
CA ASN A 75 -4.05 9.46 10.54
C ASN A 75 -4.19 10.97 10.31
N ALA A 76 -3.47 11.48 9.31
CA ALA A 76 -3.52 12.86 8.85
C ALA A 76 -4.09 12.89 7.43
N GLY A 77 -5.43 12.86 7.33
CA GLY A 77 -6.13 12.59 6.07
C GLY A 77 -6.08 11.11 5.67
N ASP A 78 -6.28 10.82 4.39
CA ASP A 78 -6.56 9.44 3.95
C ASP A 78 -5.32 8.55 3.76
N LYS A 79 -4.15 9.16 3.54
CA LYS A 79 -2.92 8.43 3.12
C LYS A 79 -1.67 8.78 3.90
N ARG A 80 -1.80 9.56 4.98
CA ARG A 80 -0.64 9.98 5.78
C ARG A 80 -0.87 9.62 7.23
N VAL A 81 0.22 9.29 7.91
CA VAL A 81 0.24 9.01 9.34
C VAL A 81 1.24 9.98 9.97
N ALA A 82 0.82 10.65 11.03
CA ALA A 82 1.62 11.58 11.80
C ALA A 82 1.88 11.00 13.20
N SER A 83 3.07 11.25 13.73
CA SER A 83 3.37 10.99 15.14
C SER A 83 2.99 12.18 15.99
N CYS A 84 2.25 11.93 17.08
CA CYS A 84 1.94 12.91 18.12
C CYS A 84 2.91 12.83 19.32
N ASP A 85 3.89 11.92 19.27
CA ASP A 85 4.93 11.80 20.29
C ASP A 85 5.93 12.96 20.16
N PRO A 86 5.99 13.89 21.15
CA PRO A 86 6.88 15.04 21.07
C PRO A 86 8.37 14.64 21.13
N SER A 87 8.70 13.49 21.73
CA SER A 87 10.09 13.02 21.86
C SER A 87 10.69 12.56 20.52
N ILE A 88 9.85 12.35 19.49
CA ILE A 88 10.33 11.90 18.18
C ILE A 88 11.28 12.91 17.52
N TRP A 89 11.14 14.19 17.83
CA TRP A 89 11.97 15.27 17.28
C TRP A 89 13.41 15.23 17.82
N GLU A 90 13.63 14.65 19.00
CA GLU A 90 14.98 14.47 19.56
C GLU A 90 15.74 13.35 18.83
N LYS A 91 15.00 12.41 18.22
CA LYS A 91 15.54 11.24 17.52
C LYS A 91 15.68 11.46 16.02
N LEU A 92 14.94 12.42 15.46
CA LEU A 92 14.92 12.71 14.03
C LEU A 92 15.67 14.00 13.72
N LYS A 93 16.60 13.92 12.76
CA LYS A 93 17.22 15.12 12.19
C LYS A 93 16.42 15.58 10.98
N ILE A 94 15.87 16.79 11.05
CA ILE A 94 15.28 17.44 9.87
C ILE A 94 16.44 17.90 8.98
N VAL A 95 16.69 17.19 7.90
CA VAL A 95 17.59 17.65 6.85
C VAL A 95 16.76 18.50 5.90
N GLY A 96 16.65 19.79 6.22
CA GLY A 96 16.11 20.76 5.28
C GLY A 96 17.04 20.82 4.07
N ASN A 97 16.51 20.60 2.86
CA ASN A 97 17.28 20.81 1.64
C ASN A 97 17.72 22.28 1.61
N GLN A 98 19.02 22.56 1.78
CA GLN A 98 19.63 23.82 1.37
C GLN A 98 19.59 23.91 -0.16
N LYS A 99 18.40 24.17 -0.71
CA LYS A 99 18.09 24.65 -2.07
C LYS A 99 16.57 24.55 -2.29
N ALA A 100 15.82 25.49 -1.72
CA ALA A 100 14.41 25.72 -2.07
C ALA A 100 14.11 27.22 -2.25
N GLU A 101 15.13 28.04 -2.54
CA GLU A 101 14.99 29.50 -2.67
C GLU A 101 15.02 30.04 -4.11
N SER A 102 14.86 29.22 -5.16
CA SER A 102 14.89 29.80 -6.53
C SER A 102 13.79 29.39 -7.50
N HIS A 103 12.88 28.47 -7.19
CA HIS A 103 11.71 28.28 -8.05
C HIS A 103 10.48 27.95 -7.21
N GLY A 104 9.44 28.78 -7.36
CA GLY A 104 8.16 28.62 -6.69
C GLY A 104 7.59 27.22 -6.87
N ASN A 105 6.96 26.73 -5.80
CA ASN A 105 6.22 25.48 -5.71
C ASN A 105 7.06 24.19 -5.82
N ALA A 106 8.03 24.00 -4.92
CA ALA A 106 8.64 22.69 -4.70
C ALA A 106 7.81 21.90 -3.67
N SER A 107 6.82 21.16 -4.18
CA SER A 107 6.12 20.10 -3.48
C SER A 107 7.13 19.10 -2.90
N LEU A 108 6.94 18.71 -1.64
CA LEU A 108 7.65 17.58 -1.02
C LEU A 108 7.43 16.35 -1.90
N GLU A 109 8.44 15.93 -2.65
CA GLU A 109 8.35 14.69 -3.41
C GLU A 109 8.33 13.51 -2.45
N THR A 110 7.14 12.95 -2.34
CA THR A 110 6.82 11.64 -1.80
C THR A 110 7.80 10.61 -2.33
N ALA A 111 8.52 9.93 -1.43
CA ALA A 111 9.17 8.67 -1.75
C ALA A 111 8.09 7.65 -2.12
N THR A 112 7.85 7.50 -3.41
CA THR A 112 7.03 6.43 -3.97
C THR A 112 7.73 5.10 -3.70
N ALA A 113 7.36 4.42 -2.62
CA ALA A 113 7.78 3.06 -2.38
C ALA A 113 6.90 2.09 -3.17
N ILE A 114 7.10 2.00 -4.48
CA ILE A 114 6.82 0.78 -5.24
C ILE A 114 7.86 0.63 -6.34
N THR A 115 8.88 -0.19 -6.09
CA THR A 115 9.63 -0.84 -7.16
C THR A 115 9.59 -2.34 -6.91
N PRO A 116 9.15 -3.17 -7.88
CA PRO A 116 9.22 -4.60 -7.76
C PRO A 116 10.68 -5.05 -7.75
N SER A 117 10.93 -6.10 -6.98
CA SER A 117 12.21 -6.78 -6.74
C SER A 117 13.14 -6.87 -7.97
N PRO A 118 14.43 -6.53 -7.85
CA PRO A 118 15.48 -7.07 -8.69
C PRO A 118 16.30 -8.14 -7.93
N ARG A 119 16.31 -9.32 -8.56
CA ARG A 119 17.33 -10.37 -8.59
C ARG A 119 18.63 -10.09 -7.81
N TRP A 120 18.97 -11.04 -6.94
CA TRP A 120 20.19 -11.11 -6.13
C TRP A 120 21.47 -11.10 -6.98
N GLU A 121 22.42 -10.22 -6.64
CA GLU A 121 23.87 -10.43 -6.79
C GLU A 121 24.62 -9.76 -5.61
N PRO A 122 25.72 -10.34 -5.09
CA PRO A 122 26.38 -9.84 -3.88
C PRO A 122 27.69 -9.09 -4.22
N THR A 123 27.80 -7.80 -3.87
CA THR A 123 29.10 -7.12 -3.90
C THR A 123 29.22 -5.98 -2.87
N GLU A 124 30.14 -6.22 -1.93
CA GLU A 124 31.08 -5.31 -1.24
C GLU A 124 30.57 -4.16 -0.34
N THR A 125 30.94 -4.28 0.93
CA THR A 125 30.82 -3.26 1.99
C THR A 125 31.93 -2.21 1.91
N PRO A 126 31.62 -0.91 1.99
CA PRO A 126 32.55 0.07 2.51
C PRO A 126 32.30 0.29 4.01
N SER A 127 33.36 0.00 4.78
CA SER A 127 33.58 0.35 6.18
C SER A 127 33.55 1.87 6.37
N CYS A 128 32.81 2.36 7.36
CA CYS A 128 32.95 3.72 7.89
C CYS A 128 33.51 3.65 9.32
N ARG A 129 34.85 3.67 9.42
CA ARG A 129 35.65 4.26 10.50
C ARG A 129 36.14 5.61 9.96
N SER A 130 36.29 6.72 10.69
CA SER A 130 36.14 7.10 12.10
C SER A 130 35.78 8.59 12.11
#